data_AF-A0A1X7SUE6-F1
#
_entry.id   AF-A0A1X7SUE6-F1
#
_cell.length_a   1.000
_cell.length_b   1.000
_cell.length_c   1.000
_cell.angle_alpha   90.00
_cell.angle_beta   90.00
_cell.angle_gamma   90.00
#
_symmetry.space_group_name_H-M   'P 1'
#
loop_
_entity.id
_entity.type
_entity.pdbx_description
1 polymer ?
#
loop_
_entity_poly.entity_id
_entity_poly.type
_entity_poly.pdbx_seq_one_letter_code
_entity_poly.pdbx_strand_id
1 'polypeptide(L)'
;MIVMRLTWKELELQITDFTNEAKDNVKFIYTLEKYCEPLYKCNPVHARLQKMSAIAPMNIFLRQEIGRMQRVITIVRNTLQDLQLAIDGTIVMSETLRNTLDNMYDARIPTAWRK
;
A
#
# COMPACT_ATOMS: atom_id res chain seq x y z
N MET A 1 -21.79 2.31 18.27
CA MET A 1 -21.49 1.13 17.43
C MET A 1 -21.72 1.34 15.94
N ILE A 2 -22.88 1.86 15.48
CA ILE A 2 -23.17 2.02 14.04
C ILE A 2 -22.21 3.00 13.33
N VAL A 3 -21.96 4.18 13.93
CA VAL A 3 -21.05 5.19 13.35
C VAL A 3 -19.64 4.65 13.18
N MET A 4 -19.12 3.95 14.19
CA MET A 4 -17.81 3.27 14.09
C MET A 4 -17.81 2.28 12.93
N ARG A 5 -18.81 1.38 12.83
CA ARG A 5 -18.88 0.37 11.75
C ARG A 5 -18.87 0.98 10.35
N LEU A 6 -19.40 2.19 10.18
CA LEU A 6 -19.33 2.94 8.93
C LEU A 6 -17.93 3.50 8.66
N THR A 7 -17.27 4.10 9.66
CA THR A 7 -15.89 4.60 9.52
C THR A 7 -14.88 3.48 9.26
N TRP A 8 -15.09 2.29 9.83
CA TRP A 8 -14.26 1.10 9.57
C TRP A 8 -14.35 0.67 8.11
N LYS A 9 -15.56 0.61 7.55
CA LYS A 9 -15.77 0.25 6.13
C LYS A 9 -15.14 1.25 5.17
N GLU A 10 -15.27 2.54 5.48
CA GLU A 10 -14.66 3.61 4.68
C GLU A 10 -13.14 3.47 4.63
N LEU A 11 -12.52 3.18 5.79
CA LEU A 11 -11.08 2.99 5.87
C LEU A 11 -10.61 1.77 5.05
N GLU A 12 -11.33 0.65 5.08
CA GLU A 12 -11.02 -0.53 4.26
C GLU A 12 -11.12 -0.26 2.75
N LEU A 13 -12.08 0.58 2.34
CA LEU A 13 -12.24 0.98 0.94
C LEU A 13 -11.06 1.84 0.49
N GLN A 14 -10.70 2.86 1.27
CA GLN A 14 -9.54 3.71 0.96
C GLN A 14 -8.25 2.92 0.84
N ILE A 15 -7.99 2.01 1.78
CA ILE A 15 -6.81 1.12 1.72
C ILE A 15 -6.78 0.31 0.43
N THR A 16 -7.93 -0.18 -0.02
CA THR A 16 -8.04 -0.99 -1.23
C THR A 16 -7.79 -0.17 -2.48
N ASP A 17 -8.33 1.05 -2.54
CA ASP A 17 -8.13 1.96 -3.65
C ASP A 17 -6.64 2.36 -3.80
N PHE A 18 -6.02 2.80 -2.71
CA PHE A 18 -4.58 3.13 -2.69
C PHE A 18 -3.70 1.93 -3.07
N THR A 19 -4.10 0.70 -2.68
CA THR A 19 -3.36 -0.51 -3.08
C THR A 19 -3.45 -0.76 -4.59
N ASN A 20 -4.64 -0.57 -5.17
CA ASN A 20 -4.88 -0.83 -6.59
C ASN A 20 -4.18 0.22 -7.46
N GLU A 21 -4.30 1.49 -7.09
CA GLU A 21 -3.62 2.59 -7.78
C GLU A 21 -2.09 2.37 -7.81
N ALA A 22 -1.50 1.97 -6.68
CA ALA A 22 -0.07 1.68 -6.61
C ALA A 22 0.35 0.51 -7.53
N LYS A 23 -0.49 -0.52 -7.68
CA LYS A 23 -0.23 -1.66 -8.59
C LYS A 23 -0.33 -1.24 -10.06
N ASP A 24 -1.35 -0.45 -10.40
CA ASP A 24 -1.56 0.02 -11.76
C ASP A 24 -0.44 0.96 -12.21
N ASN A 25 0.03 1.82 -11.31
CA ASN A 25 1.19 2.69 -11.56
C ASN A 25 2.45 1.89 -11.94
N VAL A 26 2.73 0.77 -11.26
CA VAL A 26 3.84 -0.10 -11.65
C VAL A 26 3.61 -0.79 -12.98
N LYS A 27 2.39 -1.30 -13.22
CA LYS A 27 2.05 -1.93 -14.49
C LYS A 27 2.19 -0.96 -15.66
N PHE A 28 1.81 0.31 -15.46
CA PHE A 28 1.97 1.37 -16.43
C PHE A 28 3.45 1.59 -16.79
N ILE A 29 4.33 1.69 -15.79
CA ILE A 29 5.77 1.86 -16.02
C ILE A 29 6.37 0.68 -16.80
N TYR A 30 6.05 -0.57 -16.41
CA TYR A 30 6.49 -1.75 -17.16
C TYR A 30 6.03 -1.76 -18.62
N THR A 31 4.81 -1.29 -18.84
CA THR A 31 4.21 -1.21 -20.16
C THR A 31 4.94 -0.18 -21.02
N LEU A 32 5.24 1.00 -20.46
CA LEU A 32 6.04 2.02 -21.14
C LEU A 32 7.43 1.51 -21.51
N GLU A 33 8.12 0.80 -20.61
CA GLU A 33 9.43 0.22 -20.91
C GLU A 33 9.37 -0.74 -22.09
N LYS A 34 8.39 -1.64 -22.10
CA LYS A 34 8.20 -2.62 -23.15
C LYS A 34 7.92 -1.99 -24.52
N TYR A 35 7.06 -0.97 -24.58
CA TYR A 35 6.70 -0.35 -25.85
C TYR A 35 7.72 0.67 -26.34
N CYS A 36 8.54 1.24 -25.45
CA CYS A 36 9.67 2.07 -25.86
C CYS A 36 10.85 1.23 -26.37
N GLU A 37 10.92 -0.07 -26.09
CA GLU A 37 12.01 -0.99 -26.46
C GLU A 37 12.44 -0.96 -27.96
N PRO A 38 11.52 -0.85 -28.94
CA PRO A 38 11.88 -0.74 -30.36
C PRO A 38 12.46 0.63 -30.75
N LEU A 39 12.09 1.70 -30.04
CA LEU A 39 12.58 3.07 -30.30
C LEU A 39 14.08 3.22 -29.98
N TYR A 40 14.65 2.31 -29.17
CA TYR A 40 16.07 2.28 -28.84
C TYR A 40 16.98 1.71 -29.94
N LYS A 41 16.41 0.96 -30.91
CA LYS A 41 17.19 0.26 -31.94
C LYS A 41 17.61 1.16 -33.12
N CYS A 42 17.13 2.40 -33.23
CA CYS A 42 17.39 3.28 -34.37
C CYS A 42 18.07 4.61 -33.97
N ASN A 43 19.38 4.58 -33.70
CA ASN A 43 20.33 5.72 -33.59
C ASN A 43 19.94 6.86 -32.59
N PRO A 44 20.71 7.95 -32.43
CA PRO A 44 21.57 8.38 -31.29
C PRO A 44 21.13 8.16 -29.81
N VAL A 45 20.08 7.37 -29.57
CA VAL A 45 19.51 7.04 -28.26
C VAL A 45 20.48 6.32 -27.31
N HIS A 46 21.57 5.72 -27.81
CA HIS A 46 22.61 5.06 -27.00
C HIS A 46 23.25 5.96 -25.92
N ALA A 47 23.35 7.27 -26.16
CA ALA A 47 23.83 8.22 -25.14
C ALA A 47 22.77 8.51 -24.05
N ARG A 48 21.47 8.38 -24.36
CA ARG A 48 20.36 8.50 -23.39
C ARG A 48 20.06 7.19 -22.67
N LEU A 49 20.39 6.05 -23.28
CA LEU A 49 20.28 4.71 -22.71
C LEU A 49 21.11 4.52 -21.45
N GLN A 50 22.28 5.16 -21.33
CA GLN A 50 23.04 5.20 -20.08
C GLN A 50 22.25 5.88 -18.93
N LYS A 51 21.38 6.86 -19.25
CA LYS A 51 20.44 7.48 -18.30
C LYS A 51 19.17 6.64 -18.08
N MET A 52 18.83 5.70 -18.97
CA MET A 52 17.64 4.84 -18.86
C MET A 52 17.94 3.48 -18.22
N SER A 53 19.15 2.93 -18.35
CA SER A 53 19.66 1.89 -17.44
C SER A 53 19.74 2.40 -15.99
N ALA A 54 19.84 3.72 -15.80
CA ALA A 54 19.68 4.37 -14.50
C ALA A 54 18.22 4.47 -14.00
N ILE A 55 17.21 4.05 -14.79
CA ILE A 55 15.81 3.91 -14.34
C ILE A 55 15.56 2.53 -13.70
N ALA A 56 16.42 1.53 -13.93
CA ALA A 56 16.36 0.26 -13.20
C ALA A 56 16.43 0.44 -11.66
N PRO A 57 17.30 1.30 -11.11
CA PRO A 57 17.24 1.75 -9.72
C PRO A 57 15.87 2.29 -9.29
N MET A 58 15.22 3.09 -10.14
CA MET A 58 13.89 3.66 -9.85
C MET A 58 12.82 2.58 -9.80
N ASN A 59 12.82 1.62 -10.74
CA ASN A 59 11.87 0.51 -10.71
C ASN A 59 12.06 -0.41 -9.51
N ILE A 60 13.32 -0.67 -9.14
CA ILE A 60 13.64 -1.47 -7.95
C ILE A 60 13.12 -0.75 -6.71
N PHE A 61 13.35 0.56 -6.60
CA PHE A 61 12.85 1.38 -5.51
C PHE A 61 11.32 1.35 -5.45
N LEU A 62 10.63 1.59 -6.57
CA LEU A 62 9.17 1.58 -6.62
C LEU A 62 8.58 0.22 -6.24
N ARG A 63 9.18 -0.88 -6.71
CA ARG A 63 8.78 -2.23 -6.28
C ARG A 63 8.99 -2.48 -4.80
N GLN A 64 10.11 -2.02 -4.25
CA GLN A 64 10.40 -2.14 -2.82
C GLN A 64 9.40 -1.33 -2.00
N GLU A 65 9.15 -0.08 -2.37
CA GLU A 65 8.18 0.79 -1.69
C GLU A 65 6.75 0.25 -1.80
N ILE A 66 6.35 -0.32 -2.93
CA ILE A 66 5.07 -1.05 -3.02
C ILE A 66 5.04 -2.26 -2.10
N GLY A 67 6.14 -3.02 -2.01
CA GLY A 67 6.26 -4.12 -1.05
C GLY A 67 6.16 -3.64 0.41
N ARG A 68 6.63 -2.44 0.73
CA ARG A 68 6.49 -1.82 2.05
C ARG A 68 5.06 -1.35 2.30
N MET A 69 4.46 -0.62 1.36
CA MET A 69 3.07 -0.21 1.42
C MET A 69 2.16 -1.43 1.61
N GLN A 70 2.39 -2.51 0.85
CA GLN A 70 1.60 -3.73 0.95
C GLN A 70 1.71 -4.40 2.34
N ARG A 71 2.88 -4.35 2.99
CA ARG A 71 3.06 -4.85 4.36
C ARG A 71 2.25 -4.03 5.36
N VAL A 72 2.32 -2.70 5.29
CA VAL A 72 1.52 -1.81 6.14
C VAL A 72 0.04 -2.09 5.92
N ILE A 73 -0.42 -2.13 4.67
CA ILE A 73 -1.80 -2.44 4.30
C ILE A 73 -2.27 -3.76 4.90
N THR A 74 -1.45 -4.81 4.84
CA THR A 74 -1.79 -6.11 5.43
C THR A 74 -1.93 -6.02 6.95
N ILE A 75 -1.00 -5.33 7.62
CA ILE A 75 -1.10 -5.12 9.08
C ILE A 75 -2.38 -4.37 9.42
N VAL A 76 -2.70 -3.30 8.69
CA VAL A 76 -3.93 -2.54 8.92
C VAL A 76 -5.14 -3.45 8.76
N ARG A 77 -5.31 -4.13 7.62
CA ARG A 77 -6.45 -5.02 7.36
C ARG A 77 -6.65 -6.07 8.46
N ASN A 78 -5.57 -6.76 8.84
CA ASN A 78 -5.65 -7.76 9.91
C ASN A 78 -6.08 -7.13 11.23
N THR A 79 -5.57 -5.94 11.56
CA THR A 79 -5.95 -5.23 12.79
C THR A 79 -7.43 -4.80 12.76
N LEU A 80 -7.94 -4.34 11.62
CA LEU A 80 -9.36 -3.96 11.47
C LEU A 80 -10.27 -5.19 11.58
N GLN A 81 -9.87 -6.31 10.99
CA GLN A 81 -10.59 -7.58 11.07
C GLN A 81 -10.63 -8.11 12.52
N ASP A 82 -9.49 -8.09 13.22
CA ASP A 82 -9.44 -8.48 14.63
C ASP A 82 -10.30 -7.58 15.51
N LEU A 83 -10.30 -6.26 15.26
CA LEU A 83 -11.18 -5.33 15.97
C LEU A 83 -12.66 -5.61 15.71
N GLN A 84 -13.03 -5.93 14.47
CA GLN A 84 -14.39 -6.33 14.15
C GLN A 84 -14.80 -7.59 14.92
N LEU A 85 -13.97 -8.63 14.89
CA LEU A 85 -14.23 -9.88 15.62
C LEU A 85 -14.30 -9.66 17.14
N ALA A 86 -13.49 -8.74 17.68
CA ALA A 86 -13.49 -8.43 19.11
C ALA A 86 -14.77 -7.67 19.53
N ILE A 87 -15.26 -6.76 18.69
CA ILE A 87 -16.52 -6.03 18.91
C ILE A 87 -17.71 -6.98 18.81
N ASP A 88 -17.69 -7.90 17.85
CA ASP A 88 -18.72 -8.93 17.66
C ASP A 88 -18.65 -10.02 18.77
N GLY A 89 -17.71 -9.92 19.72
CA GLY A 89 -17.55 -10.84 20.85
C GLY A 89 -16.97 -12.22 20.48
N THR A 90 -16.45 -12.36 19.26
CA THR A 90 -15.87 -13.61 18.73
C THR A 90 -14.45 -13.84 19.22
N ILE A 91 -13.66 -12.77 19.40
CA ILE A 91 -12.30 -12.83 19.97
C ILE A 91 -12.17 -11.87 21.17
N VAL A 92 -11.17 -12.10 22.01
CA VAL A 92 -10.92 -11.24 23.18
C VAL A 92 -10.26 -9.93 22.77
N MET A 93 -10.79 -8.80 23.26
CA MET A 93 -10.20 -7.47 23.09
C MET A 93 -8.87 -7.36 23.86
N SER A 94 -7.76 -7.62 23.17
CA SER A 94 -6.41 -7.48 23.72
C SER A 94 -6.06 -6.01 23.97
N GLU A 95 -5.05 -5.77 24.80
CA GLU A 95 -4.54 -4.43 25.07
C GLU A 95 -4.07 -3.72 23.79
N THR A 96 -3.43 -4.44 22.87
CA THR A 96 -2.99 -3.92 21.58
C THR A 96 -4.17 -3.48 20.71
N LEU A 97 -5.25 -4.26 20.68
CA LEU A 97 -6.47 -3.92 19.94
C LEU A 97 -7.16 -2.71 20.59
N ARG A 98 -7.30 -2.68 21.92
CA ARG A 98 -7.86 -1.53 22.65
C ARG A 98 -7.07 -0.24 22.39
N ASN A 99 -5.75 -0.29 22.51
CA ASN A 99 -4.89 0.86 22.21
C ASN A 99 -4.99 1.29 20.74
N THR A 100 -5.17 0.35 19.81
CA THR A 100 -5.39 0.67 18.39
C THR A 100 -6.73 1.37 18.20
N LEU A 101 -7.79 0.86 18.84
CA LEU A 101 -9.13 1.45 18.84
C LEU A 101 -9.11 2.89 19.38
N ASP A 102 -8.43 3.12 20.51
CA ASP A 102 -8.30 4.45 21.11
C ASP A 102 -7.51 5.41 20.20
N ASN A 103 -6.39 4.94 19.63
CA ASN A 103 -5.64 5.73 18.66
C ASN A 103 -6.51 6.11 17.44
N MET A 104 -7.31 5.19 16.93
CA MET A 104 -8.21 5.47 15.81
C MET A 104 -9.32 6.45 16.16
N TYR A 105 -9.88 6.35 17.37
CA TYR A 105 -10.85 7.32 17.89
C TYR A 105 -10.25 8.73 17.99
N ASP A 106 -9.00 8.84 18.43
CA ASP A 106 -8.24 10.10 18.53
C ASP A 106 -7.62 10.57 17.19
N ALA A 107 -7.94 9.92 16.07
CA ALA A 107 -7.34 10.19 14.75
C ALA A 107 -5.79 10.11 14.73
N ARG A 108 -5.21 9.25 15.57
CA ARG A 108 -3.77 8.98 15.66
C ARG A 108 -3.42 7.68 14.97
N ILE A 109 -2.20 7.61 14.43
CA ILE A 109 -1.66 6.39 13.81
C ILE A 109 -1.30 5.38 14.90
N PRO A 110 -1.95 4.20 14.94
CA PRO A 110 -1.60 3.13 15.86
C PRO A 110 -0.13 2.72 15.75
N THR A 111 0.50 2.42 16.89
CA THR A 111 1.92 2.04 16.94
C THR A 111 2.22 0.78 16.13
N ALA A 112 1.28 -0.15 16.07
CA ALA A 112 1.39 -1.39 15.29
C ALA A 112 1.56 -1.14 13.78
N TRP A 113 1.09 0.01 13.26
CA TRP A 113 1.11 0.33 11.83
C TRP A 113 2.37 1.08 11.39
N ARG A 114 3.23 1.50 12.33
CA ARG A 114 4.46 2.25 12.04
C ARG A 114 5.66 1.36 11.63
N LYS A 115 5.42 0.08 11.30
CA LYS A 115 6.46 -0.91 10.99
C LYS A 115 6.78 -1.01 9.50
#